data_AF-A0AAX2LHM0-F1
#
_entry.id   AF-A0AAX2LHM0-F1
#
_cell.length_a   1.000
_cell.length_b   1.000
_cell.length_c   1.000
_cell.angle_alpha   90.00
_cell.angle_beta   90.00
_cell.angle_gamma   90.00
#
_symmetry.space_group_name_H-M   'P 1'
#
loop_
_entity.id
_entity.type
_entity.pdbx_description
1 polymer ?
#
loop_
_entity_poly.entity_id
_entity_poly.type
_entity_poly.pdbx_seq_one_letter_code
_entity_poly.pdbx_strand_id
1 'polypeptide(L)'
;MANDQNLIPINQRTKSEQREIQRQGGLASGQVRRQRADLKRAFETLLTSRVNNEQMRDLLVGLGYDPTNEMALALVVLQRALNGDIKAFSKIQDVIDRD
;
A
#
# COMPACT_ATOMS: atom_id res chain seq x y z
N MET A 1 22.20 -12.38 -10.89
CA MET A 1 22.36 -12.53 -9.43
C MET A 1 23.83 -12.35 -9.11
N ALA A 2 24.19 -11.70 -8.00
CA ALA A 2 25.60 -11.57 -7.61
C ALA A 2 26.15 -12.96 -7.22
N ASN A 3 27.34 -13.30 -7.68
CA ASN A 3 28.03 -14.54 -7.31
C ASN A 3 28.62 -14.37 -5.89
N ASP A 4 28.24 -15.23 -4.96
CA ASP A 4 28.75 -15.24 -3.57
C ASP A 4 30.27 -15.38 -3.48
N GLN A 5 30.92 -15.97 -4.50
CA GLN A 5 32.38 -16.10 -4.58
C GLN A 5 33.11 -14.75 -4.77
N ASN A 6 32.41 -13.67 -5.12
CA ASN A 6 33.01 -12.34 -5.32
C ASN A 6 32.69 -11.33 -4.19
N LEU A 7 32.00 -11.75 -3.12
CA LEU A 7 31.62 -10.86 -2.02
C LEU A 7 32.54 -11.05 -0.82
N ILE A 8 33.09 -9.94 -0.29
CA ILE A 8 33.82 -9.95 0.99
C ILE A 8 32.79 -9.86 2.12
N PRO A 9 32.69 -10.88 3.01
CA PRO A 9 31.79 -10.88 4.15
C PRO A 9 32.00 -9.67 5.08
N ILE A 10 30.91 -9.15 5.67
CA ILE A 10 30.97 -7.96 6.56
C ILE A 10 31.95 -8.13 7.71
N ASN A 11 32.03 -9.33 8.30
CA ASN A 11 32.92 -9.64 9.42
C ASN A 11 34.40 -9.66 9.04
N GLN A 12 34.73 -9.73 7.75
CA GLN A 12 36.10 -9.68 7.22
C GLN A 12 36.50 -8.26 6.80
N ARG A 13 35.61 -7.26 6.95
CA ARG A 13 35.87 -5.85 6.61
C ARG A 13 36.30 -5.05 7.83
N THR A 14 36.98 -3.93 7.60
CA THR A 14 37.36 -3.00 8.65
C THR A 14 36.13 -2.35 9.30
N LYS A 15 36.26 -1.90 10.56
CA LYS A 15 35.17 -1.19 11.25
C LYS A 15 34.68 0.05 10.49
N SER A 16 35.56 0.73 9.76
CA SER A 16 35.20 1.90 8.95
C SER A 16 34.31 1.52 7.78
N GLU A 17 34.68 0.48 7.02
CA GLU A 17 33.88 -0.03 5.90
C GLU A 17 32.52 -0.57 6.37
N GLN A 18 32.50 -1.28 7.50
CA GLN A 18 31.23 -1.76 8.08
C GLN A 18 30.28 -0.61 8.41
N ARG A 19 30.79 0.47 9.03
CA ARG A 19 29.99 1.67 9.32
C ARG A 19 29.47 2.32 8.05
N GLU A 20 30.31 2.41 7.02
CA GLU A 20 29.91 2.99 5.74
C GLU A 20 28.80 2.18 5.07
N ILE A 21 28.95 0.86 4.99
CA ILE A 21 27.94 -0.05 4.43
C ILE A 21 26.62 0.06 5.21
N GLN A 22 26.67 0.06 6.55
CA GLN A 22 25.48 0.22 7.39
C GLN A 22 24.80 1.57 7.19
N ARG A 23 25.59 2.65 7.07
CA ARG A 23 25.08 3.99 6.77
C ARG A 23 24.35 4.00 5.43
N GLN A 24 24.95 3.46 4.38
CA GLN A 24 24.33 3.38 3.06
C GLN A 24 23.04 2.55 3.08
N GLY A 25 23.05 1.40 3.76
CA GLY A 25 21.85 0.58 3.96
C GLY A 25 20.74 1.32 4.72
N GLY A 26 21.11 2.08 5.75
CA GLY A 26 20.19 2.90 6.53
C GLY A 26 19.57 4.04 5.72
N LEU A 27 20.37 4.72 4.90
CA LEU A 27 19.92 5.78 3.98
C LEU A 27 18.95 5.23 2.93
N ALA A 28 19.32 4.15 2.23
CA ALA A 28 18.47 3.51 1.23
C ALA A 28 17.15 3.02 1.84
N SER A 29 17.22 2.36 2.99
CA SER A 29 16.03 1.92 3.73
C SER A 29 15.17 3.10 4.17
N GLY A 30 15.79 4.20 4.61
CA GLY A 30 15.10 5.44 4.98
C GLY A 30 14.37 6.07 3.81
N GLN A 31 14.99 6.11 2.63
CA GLN A 31 14.37 6.62 1.40
C GLN A 31 13.13 5.80 1.04
N VAL A 32 13.21 4.47 1.05
CA VAL A 32 12.06 3.59 0.78
C VAL A 32 10.95 3.79 1.82
N ARG A 33 11.28 3.92 3.11
CA ARG A 33 10.28 4.19 4.16
C ARG A 33 9.58 5.52 3.94
N ARG A 34 10.31 6.58 3.57
CA ARG A 34 9.72 7.90 3.26
C ARG A 34 8.79 7.81 2.05
N GLN A 35 9.24 7.18 0.97
CA GLN A 35 8.43 6.98 -0.23
C GLN A 35 7.12 6.23 0.08
N ARG A 36 7.17 5.18 0.91
CA ARG A 36 5.97 4.45 1.35
C ARG A 36 5.03 5.32 2.18
N ALA A 37 5.58 6.14 3.09
CA ALA A 37 4.78 7.07 3.89
C ALA A 37 4.11 8.14 3.02
N ASP A 38 4.84 8.72 2.06
CA ASP A 38 4.32 9.72 1.14
C ASP A 38 3.21 9.12 0.25
N LEU A 39 3.41 7.89 -0.24
CA LEU A 39 2.40 7.16 -1.00
C LEU A 39 1.14 6.90 -0.16
N LYS A 40 1.30 6.51 1.12
CA LYS A 40 0.17 6.32 2.05
C LYS A 40 -0.66 7.60 2.17
N ARG A 41 -0.01 8.75 2.40
CA ARG A 41 -0.70 10.05 2.50
C ARG A 41 -1.40 10.45 1.20
N ALA A 42 -0.77 10.19 0.06
CA ALA A 42 -1.38 10.42 -1.25
C ALA A 42 -2.64 9.57 -1.44
N PHE A 43 -2.59 8.28 -1.10
CA PHE A 43 -3.78 7.42 -1.14
C PHE A 43 -4.88 7.86 -0.17
N GLU A 44 -4.55 8.23 1.06
CA GLU A 44 -5.52 8.76 2.03
C GLU A 44 -6.24 9.99 1.47
N THR A 45 -5.50 10.90 0.81
CA THR A 45 -6.08 12.08 0.14
C THR A 45 -7.00 11.68 -1.01
N LEU A 46 -6.58 10.74 -1.85
CA LEU A 46 -7.39 10.27 -2.98
C LEU A 46 -8.66 9.57 -2.52
N LEU A 47 -8.57 8.70 -1.51
CA LEU A 47 -9.69 7.92 -0.99
C LEU A 47 -10.76 8.81 -0.34
N THR A 48 -10.34 9.82 0.41
CA THR A 48 -11.25 10.78 1.06
C THR A 48 -11.84 11.82 0.09
N SER A 49 -11.22 12.02 -1.07
CA SER A 49 -11.74 12.94 -2.09
C SER A 49 -13.03 12.43 -2.76
N ARG A 50 -13.80 13.37 -3.32
CA ARG A 50 -15.06 13.09 -4.02
C ARG A 50 -14.82 12.24 -5.28
N VAL A 51 -15.79 11.37 -5.57
CA VAL A 51 -15.80 10.61 -6.82
C VAL A 51 -15.98 11.55 -8.01
N ASN A 52 -15.07 11.46 -8.99
CA ASN A 52 -15.16 12.25 -10.22
C ASN A 52 -16.12 11.65 -11.27
N ASN A 53 -16.37 10.34 -11.20
CA ASN A 53 -17.33 9.67 -12.08
C ASN A 53 -18.77 9.98 -11.64
N GLU A 54 -19.53 10.68 -12.50
CA GLU A 54 -20.89 11.13 -12.18
C GLU A 54 -21.85 9.97 -11.92
N GLN A 55 -21.80 8.91 -12.72
CA GLN A 55 -22.68 7.74 -12.55
C GLN A 55 -22.48 7.06 -11.19
N MET A 56 -21.22 6.88 -10.79
CA MET A 56 -20.88 6.29 -9.49
C MET A 56 -21.25 7.23 -8.35
N ARG A 57 -21.03 8.54 -8.50
CA ARG A 57 -21.47 9.54 -7.52
C ARG A 57 -22.98 9.47 -7.30
N ASP A 58 -23.76 9.47 -8.37
CA ASP A 58 -25.22 9.47 -8.31
C ASP A 58 -25.75 8.15 -7.76
N LEU A 59 -25.10 7.02 -8.08
CA LEU A 59 -25.39 5.73 -7.44
C LEU A 59 -25.17 5.76 -5.93
N LEU A 60 -24.02 6.27 -5.47
CA LEU A 60 -23.71 6.35 -4.05
C LEU A 60 -24.69 7.25 -3.30
N VAL A 61 -25.01 8.42 -3.86
CA VAL A 61 -26.01 9.34 -3.30
C VAL A 61 -27.39 8.69 -3.28
N GLY A 62 -27.78 7.99 -4.35
CA GLY A 62 -29.06 7.26 -4.43
C GLY A 62 -29.18 6.14 -3.40
N LEU A 63 -28.06 5.55 -2.97
CA LEU A 63 -27.99 4.57 -1.89
C LEU A 63 -27.88 5.20 -0.48
N GLY A 64 -27.78 6.53 -0.39
CA GLY A 64 -27.65 7.26 0.89
C GLY A 64 -26.23 7.30 1.45
N TYR A 65 -25.20 7.01 0.63
CA TYR A 65 -23.81 7.07 1.03
C TYR A 65 -23.12 8.36 0.59
N ASP A 66 -22.05 8.72 1.30
CA ASP A 66 -21.19 9.84 0.91
C ASP A 66 -20.39 9.47 -0.36
N PRO A 67 -20.44 10.25 -1.46
CA PRO A 67 -19.76 9.89 -2.70
C PRO A 67 -18.26 10.20 -2.66
N THR A 68 -17.52 9.46 -1.85
CA THR A 68 -16.05 9.45 -1.77
C THR A 68 -15.48 8.28 -2.56
N ASN A 69 -14.22 8.38 -2.98
CA ASN A 69 -13.54 7.29 -3.70
C ASN A 69 -13.38 6.03 -2.83
N GLU A 70 -13.25 6.20 -1.52
CA GLU A 70 -13.25 5.09 -0.56
C GLU A 70 -14.55 4.29 -0.62
N MET A 71 -15.69 4.97 -0.55
CA MET A 71 -17.01 4.32 -0.59
C MET A 71 -17.26 3.66 -1.96
N ALA A 72 -16.87 4.34 -3.05
CA ALA A 72 -16.94 3.75 -4.39
C ALA A 72 -16.13 2.45 -4.50
N LEU A 73 -14.90 2.45 -3.95
CA LEU A 73 -14.05 1.27 -3.93
C LEU A 73 -14.66 0.14 -3.11
N ALA A 74 -15.17 0.44 -1.91
CA ALA A 74 -15.84 -0.53 -1.05
C ALA A 74 -17.05 -1.18 -1.76
N LEU A 75 -17.87 -0.38 -2.44
CA LEU A 75 -19.02 -0.88 -3.20
C LEU A 75 -18.59 -1.82 -4.34
N VAL A 76 -17.57 -1.46 -5.11
CA VAL A 76 -17.06 -2.31 -6.21
C VAL A 76 -16.47 -3.62 -5.67
N VAL A 77 -15.75 -3.56 -4.56
CA VAL A 77 -15.16 -4.74 -3.91
C VAL A 77 -16.26 -5.67 -3.40
N LEU A 78 -17.29 -5.12 -2.75
CA LEU A 78 -18.47 -5.87 -2.32
C LEU A 78 -19.20 -6.51 -3.52
N GLN A 79 -19.44 -5.77 -4.60
CA GLN A 79 -20.09 -6.31 -5.80
C GLN A 79 -19.30 -7.48 -6.41
N ARG A 80 -17.97 -7.39 -6.47
CA ARG A 80 -17.12 -8.49 -6.96
C ARG A 80 -17.18 -9.70 -6.04
N ALA A 81 -17.14 -9.49 -4.72
CA ALA A 81 -17.26 -10.56 -3.74
C ALA A 81 -18.61 -11.29 -3.86
N LEU A 82 -19.71 -10.54 -3.99
CA LEU A 82 -21.06 -11.09 -4.20
C LEU A 82 -21.18 -11.86 -5.52
N ASN A 83 -20.44 -11.47 -6.56
CA ASN A 83 -20.37 -12.15 -7.85
C ASN A 83 -19.42 -13.37 -7.86
N GLY A 84 -18.93 -13.81 -6.69
CA GLY A 84 -18.12 -15.02 -6.56
C GLY A 84 -16.60 -14.82 -6.66
N ASP A 85 -16.09 -13.58 -6.62
CA ASP A 85 -14.65 -13.34 -6.48
C ASP A 85 -14.21 -13.56 -5.02
N ILE A 86 -13.86 -14.82 -4.71
CA ILE A 86 -13.45 -15.28 -3.38
C ILE A 86 -12.24 -14.48 -2.86
N LYS A 87 -11.36 -13.97 -3.74
CA LYS A 87 -10.20 -13.16 -3.30
C LYS A 87 -10.61 -11.77 -2.84
N ALA A 88 -11.62 -11.18 -3.46
CA ALA A 88 -12.21 -9.93 -2.97
C ALA A 88 -12.90 -10.15 -1.62
N PHE A 89 -13.66 -11.24 -1.48
CA PHE A 89 -14.33 -11.61 -0.23
C PHE A 89 -13.36 -11.82 0.94
N SER A 90 -12.28 -12.60 0.74
CA SER A 90 -11.27 -12.83 1.77
C SER A 90 -10.58 -11.54 2.23
N LYS A 91 -10.33 -10.59 1.32
CA LYS A 91 -9.76 -9.29 1.69
C LYS A 91 -10.73 -8.42 2.48
N ILE A 92 -12.04 -8.51 2.23
CA ILE A 92 -13.05 -7.81 3.03
C ILE A 92 -13.07 -8.38 4.45
N GLN A 93 -13.07 -9.71 4.60
CA GLN A 93 -12.99 -10.34 5.92
C GLN A 93 -11.74 -9.90 6.69
N ASP A 94 -10.57 -9.92 6.05
CA ASP A 94 -9.32 -9.47 6.69
C ASP A 94 -9.37 -8.01 7.18
N VAL A 95 -10.19 -7.15 6.57
CA VAL A 95 -10.38 -5.75 6.98
C VAL A 95 -11.36 -5.65 8.16
N ILE A 96 -12.41 -6.48 8.17
CA ILE A 96 -13.44 -6.51 9.22
C ILE A 96 -12.91 -7.19 10.50
N ASP A 97 -12.16 -8.28 10.36
CA ASP A 97 -11.65 -9.11 11.46
C ASP A 97 -10.36 -8.52 12.09
N ARG A 98 -9.94 -7.31 11.70
CA ARG A 98 -8.72 -6.64 12.20
C ARG A 98 -8.95 -5.64 13.34
N ASP A 99 -10.17 -5.58 13.87
CA ASP A 99 -10.49 -4.97 15.16
C ASP A 99 -10.48 -6.01 16.29
#